data_AF-A0A5N5NG11-F1
#
_entry.id   AF-A0A5N5NG11-F1
#
_cell.length_a   1.000
_cell.length_b   1.000
_cell.length_c   1.000
_cell.angle_alpha   90.00
_cell.angle_beta   90.00
_cell.angle_gamma   90.00
#
_symmetry.space_group_name_H-M   'P 1'
#
loop_
_entity.id
_entity.type
_entity.pdbx_description
1 polymer ?
#
loop_
_entity_poly.entity_id
_entity_poly.type
_entity_poly.pdbx_seq_one_letter_code
_entity_poly.pdbx_strand_id
1 'polypeptide(L)'
;MASSLDEPKTVHVRHEDAQAFAEAILQANGVSKDNAAIIAGGLVQADLRGVDSHGINRLPSYMARVRNGVLDPKVEPTLTQVTPVVGLVSHAPYTPLHSS
;
A
#
# COMPACT_ATOMS: atom_id res chain seq x y z
N MET A 1 -31.80 -33.84 -4.55
CA MET A 1 -31.95 -32.51 -3.92
C MET A 1 -30.59 -32.09 -3.37
N ALA A 2 -29.64 -31.74 -4.25
CA ALA A 2 -28.36 -31.19 -3.83
C ALA A 2 -28.54 -29.67 -3.71
N SER A 3 -28.29 -29.13 -2.52
CA SER A 3 -28.35 -27.71 -2.21
C SER A 3 -27.38 -26.94 -3.10
N SER A 4 -27.90 -26.01 -3.90
CA SER A 4 -27.09 -24.96 -4.54
C SER A 4 -26.31 -24.25 -3.43
N LEU A 5 -24.99 -24.30 -3.46
CA LEU A 5 -24.17 -23.38 -2.69
C LEU A 5 -24.45 -21.99 -3.30
N ASP A 6 -24.86 -21.04 -2.47
CA ASP A 6 -25.04 -19.65 -2.87
C ASP A 6 -23.74 -19.18 -3.54
N GLU A 7 -23.80 -18.80 -4.82
CA GLU A 7 -22.66 -18.16 -5.47
C GLU A 7 -22.33 -16.88 -4.68
N PRO A 8 -21.04 -16.60 -4.43
CA PRO A 8 -20.66 -15.41 -3.71
C PRO A 8 -21.20 -14.19 -4.47
N LYS A 9 -22.08 -13.44 -3.79
CA LYS A 9 -22.69 -12.24 -4.36
C LYS A 9 -21.60 -11.19 -4.62
N THR A 10 -21.20 -11.05 -5.88
CA THR A 10 -20.24 -10.03 -6.32
C THR A 10 -20.94 -8.68 -6.48
N VAL A 11 -20.24 -7.60 -6.14
CA VAL A 11 -20.67 -6.22 -6.38
C VAL A 11 -19.64 -5.54 -7.26
N HIS A 12 -20.09 -4.96 -8.37
CA HIS A 12 -19.24 -4.14 -9.21
C HIS A 12 -19.18 -2.71 -8.67
N VAL A 13 -17.96 -2.19 -8.58
CA VAL A 13 -17.68 -0.82 -8.14
C VAL A 13 -16.87 -0.12 -9.22
N ARG A 14 -17.05 1.19 -9.37
CA ARG A 14 -16.17 1.97 -10.24
C ARG A 14 -14.80 2.07 -9.59
N HIS A 15 -13.74 2.05 -10.40
CA HIS A 15 -12.38 2.11 -9.89
C HIS A 15 -12.10 3.41 -9.10
N GLU A 16 -12.77 4.50 -9.49
CA GLU A 16 -12.69 5.80 -8.80
C GLU A 16 -13.21 5.71 -7.36
N ASP A 17 -14.36 5.05 -7.18
CA ASP A 17 -14.97 4.85 -5.87
C ASP A 17 -14.12 3.91 -5.00
N ALA A 18 -13.55 2.86 -5.62
CA ALA A 18 -12.65 1.93 -4.94
C ALA A 18 -11.34 2.62 -4.49
N GLN A 19 -10.78 3.51 -5.32
CA GLN A 19 -9.58 4.27 -4.98
C GLN A 19 -9.88 5.25 -3.84
N ALA A 20 -10.96 6.03 -3.93
CA ALA A 20 -11.35 6.96 -2.88
C ALA A 20 -11.61 6.25 -1.54
N PHE A 21 -12.22 5.06 -1.58
CA PHE A 21 -12.42 4.23 -0.39
C PHE A 21 -11.10 3.74 0.22
N ALA A 22 -10.18 3.24 -0.61
CA ALA A 22 -8.87 2.80 -0.15
C ALA A 22 -8.04 3.95 0.45
N GLU A 23 -8.03 5.12 -0.20
CA GLU A 23 -7.37 6.33 0.29
C GLU A 23 -7.92 6.75 1.66
N ALA A 24 -9.25 6.74 1.84
CA ALA A 24 -9.89 7.09 3.10
C ALA A 24 -9.49 6.14 4.24
N ILE A 25 -9.43 4.83 3.97
CA ILE A 25 -8.96 3.83 4.96
C ILE A 25 -7.51 4.10 5.35
N LEU A 26 -6.63 4.30 4.37
CA LEU A 26 -5.20 4.55 4.61
C LEU A 26 -5.00 5.81 5.46
N GLN A 27 -5.66 6.91 5.10
CA GLN A 27 -5.59 8.19 5.83
C GLN A 27 -6.15 8.06 7.24
N ALA A 28 -7.26 7.33 7.43
CA ALA A 28 -7.82 7.06 8.76
C ALA A 28 -6.86 6.26 9.66
N ASN A 29 -5.89 5.55 9.09
CA ASN A 29 -4.84 4.83 9.81
C ASN A 29 -3.50 5.59 9.83
N GLY A 30 -3.51 6.89 9.53
CA GLY A 30 -2.39 7.80 9.71
C GLY A 30 -1.40 7.89 8.54
N VAL A 31 -1.73 7.29 7.40
CA VAL A 31 -0.94 7.43 6.16
C VAL A 31 -1.12 8.84 5.59
N SER A 32 -0.04 9.47 5.13
CA SER A 32 -0.12 10.79 4.48
C SER A 32 -1.01 10.74 3.24
N LYS A 33 -1.62 11.88 2.87
CA LYS A 33 -2.50 11.96 1.69
C LYS A 33 -1.79 11.48 0.41
N ASP A 34 -0.55 11.91 0.21
CA ASP A 34 0.22 11.59 -0.99
C ASP A 34 0.58 10.10 -1.04
N ASN A 35 1.03 9.53 0.08
CA ASN A 35 1.30 8.09 0.16
C ASN A 35 0.02 7.25 0.02
N ALA A 36 -1.10 7.72 0.58
CA ALA A 36 -2.38 7.05 0.45
C ALA A 36 -2.83 6.98 -1.02
N ALA A 37 -2.68 8.07 -1.78
CA ALA A 37 -3.00 8.11 -3.21
C ALA A 37 -2.11 7.13 -4.02
N ILE A 38 -0.81 7.08 -3.73
CA ILE A 38 0.13 6.16 -4.39
C ILE A 38 -0.26 4.69 -4.10
N ILE A 39 -0.48 4.36 -2.82
CA ILE A 39 -0.83 2.99 -2.41
C ILE A 39 -2.18 2.58 -3.01
N ALA A 40 -3.22 3.39 -2.83
CA ALA A 40 -4.56 3.10 -3.34
C ALA A 40 -4.56 2.94 -4.86
N GLY A 41 -3.87 3.83 -5.59
CA GLY A 41 -3.70 3.71 -7.03
C GLY A 41 -3.03 2.39 -7.43
N GLY A 42 -1.98 1.98 -6.73
CA GLY A 42 -1.31 0.70 -6.96
C GLY A 42 -2.22 -0.52 -6.75
N LEU A 43 -3.01 -0.53 -5.67
CA LEU A 43 -3.95 -1.60 -5.36
C LEU A 43 -5.06 -1.68 -6.42
N VAL A 44 -5.71 -0.56 -6.75
CA VAL A 44 -6.78 -0.53 -7.76
C VAL A 44 -6.26 -0.92 -9.15
N GLN A 45 -5.03 -0.53 -9.49
CA GLN A 45 -4.40 -0.95 -10.73
C GLN A 45 -4.10 -2.47 -10.77
N ALA A 46 -3.90 -3.13 -9.63
CA ALA A 46 -3.80 -4.59 -9.58
C ALA A 46 -5.17 -5.25 -9.84
N ASP A 47 -6.25 -4.73 -9.23
CA ASP A 47 -7.62 -5.21 -9.48
C ASP A 47 -8.02 -5.02 -10.96
N LEU A 48 -7.74 -3.85 -11.55
CA LEU A 48 -8.03 -3.57 -12.96
C LEU A 48 -7.26 -4.47 -13.94
N ARG A 49 -6.11 -5.02 -13.52
CA ARG A 49 -5.33 -5.99 -14.30
C ARG A 49 -5.76 -7.44 -14.04
N GLY A 50 -6.77 -7.68 -13.20
CA GLY A 50 -7.24 -9.00 -12.81
C GLY A 50 -6.27 -9.75 -11.88
N VAL A 51 -5.43 -9.03 -11.13
CA VAL A 51 -4.51 -9.60 -10.14
C VAL A 51 -5.09 -9.39 -8.75
N ASP A 52 -6.25 -10.00 -8.50
CA ASP A 52 -7.06 -9.76 -7.30
C ASP A 52 -6.29 -10.00 -6.01
N SER A 53 -5.32 -10.92 -5.99
CA SER A 53 -4.47 -11.21 -4.82
C SER A 53 -3.59 -10.05 -4.35
N HIS A 54 -3.45 -9.00 -5.16
CA HIS A 54 -2.59 -7.84 -4.91
C HIS A 54 -3.36 -6.51 -4.88
N GLY A 55 -4.69 -6.54 -5.01
CA GLY A 55 -5.52 -5.34 -5.05
C GLY A 55 -6.03 -4.89 -3.69
N ILE A 56 -7.22 -4.28 -3.66
CA ILE A 56 -7.78 -3.68 -2.44
C ILE A 56 -7.96 -4.67 -1.28
N ASN A 57 -8.00 -5.98 -1.58
CA ASN A 57 -8.04 -7.04 -0.57
C ASN A 57 -6.80 -7.09 0.35
N ARG A 58 -5.71 -6.39 0.01
CA ARG A 58 -4.51 -6.26 0.83
C ARG A 58 -4.67 -5.32 2.01
N LEU A 59 -5.64 -4.39 1.96
CA LEU A 59 -5.84 -3.36 2.98
C LEU A 59 -5.95 -3.92 4.40
N PRO A 60 -6.76 -4.97 4.69
CA PRO A 60 -6.83 -5.52 6.06
C PRO A 60 -5.47 -5.92 6.63
N SER A 61 -4.61 -6.55 5.81
CA SER A 61 -3.26 -6.95 6.23
C SER A 61 -2.35 -5.74 6.46
N TYR A 62 -2.39 -4.74 5.58
CA TYR A 62 -1.62 -3.51 5.75
C TYR A 62 -2.02 -2.80 7.04
N MET A 63 -3.32 -2.67 7.31
CA MET A 63 -3.82 -1.98 8.50
C MET A 63 -3.49 -2.77 9.78
N ALA A 64 -3.48 -4.10 9.73
CA ALA A 64 -2.99 -4.92 10.84
C ALA A 64 -1.50 -4.65 11.13
N ARG A 65 -0.66 -4.55 10.10
CA ARG A 65 0.78 -4.25 10.25
C ARG A 65 1.03 -2.85 10.78
N VAL A 66 0.25 -1.85 10.35
CA VAL A 66 0.30 -0.48 10.89
C VAL A 66 -0.07 -0.48 12.38
N ARG A 67 -1.20 -1.09 12.76
CA ARG A 67 -1.63 -1.16 14.16
C ARG A 67 -0.65 -1.89 15.07
N ASN A 68 0.03 -2.90 14.53
CA ASN A 68 1.05 -3.67 15.26
C ASN A 68 2.43 -2.99 15.26
N GLY A 69 2.59 -1.78 14.71
CA GLY A 69 3.85 -1.06 14.66
C GLY A 69 4.90 -1.66 13.71
N VAL A 70 4.51 -2.62 12.86
CA VAL A 70 5.39 -3.26 11.87
C VAL A 70 5.57 -2.38 10.63
N LEU A 71 4.60 -1.52 10.34
CA LEU A 71 4.68 -0.49 9.30
C LEU A 71 4.47 0.88 9.95
N ASP A 72 5.41 1.79 9.71
CA ASP A 72 5.23 3.20 10.04
C ASP A 72 4.43 3.88 8.90
N PRO A 73 3.19 4.34 9.15
CA PRO A 73 2.36 4.97 8.13
C PRO A 73 2.87 6.36 7.70
N LYS A 74 3.83 6.94 8.42
CA LYS A 74 4.35 8.30 8.20
C LYS A 74 5.79 8.31 7.71
N VAL A 75 6.38 7.15 7.40
CA VAL A 75 7.75 7.06 6.92
C VAL A 75 7.88 7.73 5.57
N GLU A 76 8.90 8.57 5.42
CA GLU A 76 9.28 9.18 4.15
C GLU A 76 10.64 8.60 3.70
N PRO A 77 10.78 8.17 2.43
CA PRO A 77 12.03 7.62 1.94
C PRO A 77 13.11 8.69 1.89
N THR A 78 14.30 8.37 2.39
CA THR A 78 15.51 9.18 2.25
C THR A 78 16.36 8.63 1.11
N LEU A 79 16.74 9.49 0.16
CA LEU A 79 17.66 9.15 -0.92
C LEU A 79 19.07 9.67 -0.60
N THR A 80 20.04 8.77 -0.56
CA THR A 80 21.47 9.11 -0.47
C THR A 80 22.17 8.74 -1.77
N GLN A 81 22.75 9.72 -2.45
CA GLN A 81 23.54 9.46 -3.65
C GLN A 81 24.89 8.85 -3.26
N VAL A 82 25.19 7.66 -3.77
CA VAL A 82 26.44 6.93 -3.48
C VAL A 82 27.47 7.18 -4.58
N THR A 83 27.04 7.17 -5.84
CA THR A 83 27.85 7.51 -7.02
C THR A 83 26.97 8.29 -8.01
N PRO A 84 27.49 8.78 -9.15
CA PRO A 84 26.67 9.43 -10.18
C PRO A 84 25.52 8.57 -10.74
N VAL A 85 25.58 7.24 -10.59
CA VAL A 85 24.60 6.30 -11.16
C VAL A 85 24.01 5.33 -10.13
N VAL A 86 24.28 5.53 -8.84
CA VAL A 86 23.78 4.68 -7.74
C VAL A 86 23.23 5.55 -6.61
N GLY A 87 22.00 5.27 -6.20
CA GLY A 87 21.37 5.85 -5.01
C GLY A 87 20.94 4.77 -4.03
N LEU A 88 21.08 5.05 -2.74
CA LEU A 88 20.57 4.25 -1.64
C LEU A 88 19.26 4.87 -1.15
N VAL A 89 18.21 4.05 -1.03
CA VAL A 89 16.92 4.46 -0.44
C VAL A 89 16.76 3.78 0.92
N SER A 90 16.55 4.57 1.96
CA SER A 90 16.38 4.11 3.34
C SER A 90 15.29 4.89 4.07
N HIS A 91 14.89 4.45 5.26
CA HIS A 91 13.91 5.15 6.10
C HIS A 91 14.55 6.23 7.01
N ALA A 92 15.87 6.35 6.98
CA ALA A 92 16.66 7.30 7.77
C ALA A 92 17.96 7.63 7.03
N PRO A 93 18.60 8.78 7.30
CA PRO A 93 19.89 9.12 6.71
C PRO A 93 20.93 8.02 6.95
N TYR A 94 21.67 7.67 5.89
CA TYR A 94 22.76 6.71 5.97
C TYR A 94 24.04 7.41 6.45
N THR A 95 24.60 6.94 7.57
CA THR A 95 25.94 7.34 8.03
C THR A 95 26.90 6.18 7.75
N PRO A 96 27.89 6.33 6.85
CA PRO A 96 28.88 5.28 6.60
C PRO A 96 29.67 4.97 7.88
N LEU A 97 29.83 3.67 8.21
CA LEU A 97 30.50 3.23 9.43
C LEU A 97 32.03 3.43 9.43
N HIS A 98 32.63 3.93 8.35
CA HIS A 98 34.07 4.13 8.25
C HIS A 98 34.43 5.54 7.75
N SER A 99 34.81 6.39 8.69
CA SER A 99 35.76 7.47 8.49
C SER A 99 36.79 7.36 9.61
N SER A 100 37.79 6.51 9.38
CA SER A 100 39.07 6.49 10.08
C SER A 100 40.17 6.49 9.03
#